data_AF-A0A941URL7-F1
#
_entry.id   AF-A0A941URL7-F1
#
_cell.length_a   1.000
_cell.length_b   1.000
_cell.length_c   1.000
_cell.angle_alpha   90.00
_cell.angle_beta   90.00
_cell.angle_gamma   90.00
#
_symmetry.space_group_name_H-M   'P 1'
#
loop_
_entity.id
_entity.type
_entity.pdbx_description
1 polymer ?
#
loop_
_entity_poly.entity_id
_entity_poly.type
_entity_poly.pdbx_seq_one_letter_code
_entity_poly.pdbx_strand_id
1 'polypeptide(L)'
;MSEKLSIGGQAVLEGVMMRSPHAFTVAVRKGGKPGAEIALLKETILPIGERFPLLKKAVLRGSVALFEAMVLGVRALNFSANEAMENEEGKQEEISPLALAGTMVLALAFALGLFLALPLLLT
;
A
#
# COMPACT_ATOMS: atom_id res chain seq x y z
N MET A 1 -9.22 35.66 -10.87
CA MET A 1 -8.39 34.94 -9.87
C MET A 1 -8.02 33.62 -10.49
N SER A 2 -6.75 33.42 -10.86
CA SER A 2 -6.30 32.12 -11.38
C SER A 2 -6.39 31.10 -10.25
N GLU A 3 -7.30 30.13 -10.36
CA GLU A 3 -7.39 29.03 -9.38
C GLU A 3 -6.04 28.29 -9.38
N LYS A 4 -5.33 28.35 -8.25
CA LYS A 4 -4.11 27.57 -8.10
C LYS A 4 -4.51 26.10 -7.94
N LEU A 5 -4.25 25.30 -8.98
CA LEU A 5 -4.41 23.85 -8.90
C LEU A 5 -3.51 23.32 -7.79
N SER A 6 -4.11 22.71 -6.75
CA SER A 6 -3.34 22.05 -5.70
C SER A 6 -2.89 20.69 -6.22
N ILE A 7 -1.59 20.56 -6.49
CA ILE A 7 -0.97 19.32 -6.90
C ILE A 7 0.08 18.94 -5.85
N GLY A 8 0.07 17.68 -5.44
CA GLY A 8 1.07 17.12 -4.55
C GLY A 8 1.43 15.71 -4.98
N GLY A 9 2.32 15.06 -4.25
CA GLY A 9 2.78 13.74 -4.63
C GLY A 9 3.57 13.04 -3.54
N GLN A 10 3.93 11.80 -3.84
CA GLN A 10 4.73 10.92 -3.01
C GLN A 10 5.75 10.19 -3.91
N ALA A 11 6.95 9.92 -3.38
CA ALA A 11 7.90 9.02 -4.03
C ALA A 11 7.47 7.56 -3.81
N VAL A 12 7.53 6.75 -4.87
CA VAL A 12 7.20 5.32 -4.84
C VAL A 12 8.37 4.51 -5.40
N LEU A 13 8.30 3.18 -5.38
CA LEU A 13 9.40 2.33 -5.83
C LEU A 13 9.66 2.55 -7.32
N GLU A 14 10.90 2.92 -7.67
CA GLU A 14 11.32 3.20 -9.05
C GLU A 14 10.40 4.21 -9.80
N GLY A 15 9.76 5.12 -9.06
CA GLY A 15 8.70 5.93 -9.63
C GLY A 15 8.23 7.11 -8.78
N VAL A 16 7.22 7.81 -9.28
CA VAL A 16 6.58 8.95 -8.62
C VAL A 16 5.05 8.85 -8.71
N MET A 17 4.39 9.27 -7.64
CA MET A 17 2.95 9.47 -7.58
C MET A 17 2.64 10.97 -7.54
N MET A 18 1.70 11.42 -8.36
CA MET A 18 1.14 12.77 -8.34
C MET A 18 -0.38 12.72 -8.17
N ARG A 19 -0.93 13.66 -7.40
CA ARG A 19 -2.37 13.80 -7.14
C ARG A 19 -2.81 15.24 -7.37
N SER A 20 -3.90 15.40 -8.10
CA SER A 20 -4.71 16.61 -8.18
C SER A 20 -6.02 16.40 -7.38
N PRO A 21 -6.90 17.42 -7.27
CA PRO A 21 -8.15 17.25 -6.53
C PRO A 21 -9.05 16.11 -7.05
N HIS A 22 -9.02 15.85 -8.36
CA HIS A 22 -9.93 14.90 -9.03
C HIS A 22 -9.23 13.79 -9.82
N ALA A 23 -7.90 13.71 -9.78
CA ALA A 23 -7.16 12.64 -10.42
C ALA A 23 -5.90 12.29 -9.62
N PHE A 24 -5.43 11.05 -9.77
CA PHE A 24 -4.07 10.71 -9.40
C PHE A 24 -3.41 9.87 -10.47
N THR A 25 -2.09 9.88 -10.47
CA THR A 25 -1.27 9.13 -11.43
C THR A 25 -0.03 8.61 -10.73
N VAL A 26 0.37 7.39 -11.07
CA VAL A 26 1.63 6.77 -10.67
C VAL A 26 2.41 6.42 -11.92
N ALA A 27 3.67 6.84 -11.98
CA ALA A 27 4.60 6.51 -13.05
C ALA A 27 5.76 5.72 -12.47
N VAL A 28 5.98 4.51 -12.97
CA VAL A 28 6.95 3.55 -12.42
C VAL A 28 7.80 3.01 -13.55
N ARG A 29 9.11 2.92 -13.33
CA ARG A 29 10.02 2.28 -14.26
C ARG A 29 9.96 0.76 -14.06
N LYS A 30 9.50 0.03 -15.08
CA LYS A 30 9.42 -1.43 -15.02
C LYS A 30 10.79 -2.05 -14.80
N GLY A 31 10.90 -2.99 -13.86
CA GLY A 31 12.12 -3.80 -13.68
C GLY A 31 13.40 -3.05 -13.25
N GLY A 32 13.31 -1.81 -12.76
CA GLY A 32 14.42 -1.07 -12.12
C GLY A 32 15.65 -0.73 -12.99
N LYS A 33 15.61 -1.00 -14.31
CA LYS A 33 16.77 -0.80 -15.20
C LYS A 33 16.70 0.53 -15.97
N PRO A 34 17.81 1.28 -16.10
CA PRO A 34 17.86 2.46 -16.96
C PRO A 34 17.41 2.14 -18.40
N GLY A 35 16.50 2.94 -18.96
CA GLY A 35 15.93 2.72 -20.29
C GLY A 35 14.71 1.80 -20.34
N ALA A 36 14.28 1.24 -19.21
CA ALA A 36 13.05 0.44 -19.16
C ALA A 36 11.78 1.29 -19.37
N GLU A 37 10.72 0.63 -19.86
CA GLU A 37 9.40 1.22 -20.09
C GLU A 37 8.79 1.77 -18.80
N ILE A 38 7.99 2.84 -18.94
CA ILE A 38 7.29 3.46 -17.82
C ILE A 38 5.86 2.93 -17.77
N ALA A 39 5.54 2.17 -16.72
CA ALA A 39 4.18 1.80 -16.38
C ALA A 39 3.43 3.00 -15.79
N LEU A 40 2.18 3.18 -16.20
CA LEU A 40 1.33 4.29 -15.78
C LEU A 40 0.01 3.78 -15.20
N LEU A 41 -0.26 4.12 -13.96
CA LEU A 41 -1.59 4.02 -13.36
C LEU A 41 -2.22 5.41 -13.39
N LYS A 42 -3.38 5.57 -14.03
CA LYS A 42 -4.12 6.84 -14.09
C LYS A 42 -5.55 6.61 -13.68
N GLU A 43 -6.02 7.34 -12.67
CA GLU A 43 -7.40 7.21 -12.21
C GLU A 43 -8.00 8.57 -11.85
N THR A 44 -9.29 8.71 -12.12
CA THR A 44 -10.12 9.80 -11.61
C THR A 44 -10.57 9.49 -10.19
N ILE A 45 -10.45 10.45 -9.29
CA ILE A 45 -10.89 10.34 -7.90
C ILE A 45 -12.02 11.32 -7.63
N LEU A 46 -13.04 10.85 -6.93
CA LEU A 46 -14.06 11.71 -6.34
C LEU A 46 -13.81 11.75 -4.83
N PRO A 47 -13.38 12.90 -4.26
CA PRO A 47 -13.17 13.01 -2.83
C PRO A 47 -14.42 12.61 -2.04
N ILE A 48 -14.25 11.81 -1.00
CA ILE A 48 -15.31 11.30 -0.13
C ILE A 48 -16.05 12.48 0.53
N GLY A 49 -15.33 13.55 0.86
CA GLY A 49 -15.93 14.79 1.37
C GLY A 49 -16.85 15.50 0.37
N GLU A 50 -16.66 15.32 -0.94
CA GLU A 50 -17.60 15.83 -1.95
C GLU A 50 -18.86 14.99 -2.04
N ARG A 51 -18.72 13.66 -1.92
CA ARG A 51 -19.87 12.75 -1.87
C ARG A 51 -20.72 12.94 -0.61
N PHE A 52 -20.08 13.23 0.54
CA PHE A 52 -20.75 13.42 1.82
C PHE A 52 -20.35 14.75 2.49
N PRO A 53 -21.18 15.81 2.35
CA PRO A 53 -20.85 17.15 2.86
C PRO A 53 -20.59 17.22 4.38
N LEU A 54 -21.18 16.29 5.16
CA LEU A 54 -20.95 16.20 6.60
C LEU A 54 -19.47 15.93 6.95
N LEU A 55 -18.74 15.25 6.08
CA LEU A 55 -17.33 14.89 6.27
C LEU A 55 -16.39 16.09 6.03
N LYS A 56 -16.88 17.19 5.46
CA LYS A 56 -16.12 18.44 5.29
C LYS A 56 -16.05 19.29 6.57
N LYS A 57 -16.79 18.93 7.63
CA LYS A 57 -16.76 19.64 8.92
C LYS A 57 -15.35 19.58 9.51
N ALA A 58 -14.90 20.67 10.13
CA ALA A 58 -13.51 20.84 10.60
C ALA A 58 -12.97 19.67 11.42
N VAL A 59 -13.81 19.06 12.26
CA VAL A 59 -13.46 17.90 13.11
C VAL A 59 -13.18 16.63 12.28
N LEU A 60 -13.96 16.36 11.22
CA LEU A 60 -13.85 15.13 10.43
C LEU A 60 -12.95 15.29 9.20
N ARG A 61 -12.79 16.52 8.72
CA ARG A 61 -12.06 16.85 7.49
C ARG A 61 -10.64 16.29 7.49
N GLY A 62 -9.91 16.43 8.61
CA GLY A 62 -8.53 15.96 8.73
C GLY A 62 -8.41 14.44 8.65
N SER A 63 -9.22 13.73 9.45
CA SER A 63 -9.22 12.26 9.49
C SER A 63 -9.62 11.65 8.14
N VAL A 64 -10.62 12.23 7.46
CA VAL A 64 -11.05 11.77 6.14
C VAL A 64 -9.96 12.01 5.10
N ALA A 65 -9.32 13.19 5.09
CA ALA A 65 -8.22 13.48 4.18
C ALA A 65 -7.01 12.56 4.40
N LEU A 66 -6.68 12.26 5.66
CA LEU A 66 -5.62 11.32 6.02
C LEU A 66 -5.96 9.90 5.53
N PHE A 67 -7.18 9.43 5.77
CA PHE A 67 -7.62 8.11 5.34
C PHE A 67 -7.57 7.98 3.81
N GLU A 68 -8.07 8.97 3.07
CA GLU A 68 -7.95 9.00 1.62
C GLU A 68 -6.49 8.94 1.17
N ALA A 69 -5.63 9.78 1.74
CA ALA A 69 -4.21 9.83 1.39
C ALA A 69 -3.52 8.48 1.65
N MET A 70 -3.84 7.81 2.77
CA MET A 70 -3.30 6.51 3.11
C MET A 70 -3.75 5.43 2.13
N VAL A 71 -5.05 5.38 1.80
CA VAL A 71 -5.59 4.41 0.83
C VAL A 71 -4.92 4.59 -0.53
N LEU A 72 -4.85 5.83 -1.01
CA LEU A 72 -4.18 6.16 -2.27
C LEU A 72 -2.67 5.84 -2.24
N GLY A 73 -1.99 6.14 -1.14
CA GLY A 73 -0.56 5.88 -0.96
C GLY A 73 -0.25 4.39 -0.98
N VAL A 74 -1.01 3.57 -0.24
CA VAL A 74 -0.85 2.10 -0.24
C VAL A 74 -1.10 1.52 -1.63
N ARG A 75 -2.12 2.00 -2.34
CA ARG A 75 -2.38 1.58 -3.73
C ARG A 75 -1.21 1.93 -4.66
N ALA A 76 -0.66 3.12 -4.54
CA ALA A 76 0.48 3.55 -5.35
C ALA A 76 1.75 2.74 -5.04
N LEU A 77 2.00 2.45 -3.76
CA LEU A 77 3.11 1.59 -3.32
C LEU A 77 2.98 0.18 -3.89
N ASN A 78 1.81 -0.44 -3.75
CA ASN A 78 1.56 -1.79 -4.27
C ASN A 78 1.70 -1.87 -5.79
N PHE A 79 1.15 -0.89 -6.52
CA PHE A 79 1.34 -0.79 -7.96
C PHE A 79 2.82 -0.68 -8.32
N SER A 80 3.55 0.22 -7.65
CA SER A 80 4.98 0.42 -7.92
C SER A 80 5.85 -0.79 -7.61
N ALA A 81 5.54 -1.53 -6.53
CA ALA A 81 6.23 -2.77 -6.19
C ALA A 81 6.03 -3.81 -7.30
N ASN A 82 4.78 -4.04 -7.71
CA ASN A 82 4.45 -5.03 -8.73
C ASN A 82 5.16 -4.74 -10.06
N GLU A 83 5.15 -3.49 -10.52
CA GLU A 83 5.77 -3.10 -11.79
C GLU A 83 7.30 -3.06 -11.71
N ALA A 84 7.87 -2.64 -10.57
CA ALA A 84 9.32 -2.62 -10.38
C ALA A 84 9.91 -4.04 -10.26
N MET A 85 9.16 -4.98 -9.69
CA MET A 85 9.60 -6.36 -9.42
C MET A 85 9.23 -7.36 -10.52
N GLU A 86 8.57 -6.93 -11.60
CA GLU A 86 8.10 -7.77 -12.72
C GLU A 86 9.24 -8.60 -13.38
N ASN A 87 10.51 -8.28 -13.12
CA ASN A 87 11.68 -9.03 -13.59
C ASN A 87 12.39 -9.91 -12.53
N GLU A 88 12.12 -9.79 -11.23
CA GLU A 88 12.79 -10.58 -10.19
C GLU A 88 11.84 -11.47 -9.39
N GLU A 89 10.56 -11.14 -9.28
CA GLU A 89 9.60 -11.89 -8.43
C GLU A 89 8.20 -11.97 -9.05
N GLY A 90 8.10 -12.00 -10.39
CA GLY A 90 6.85 -12.24 -11.14
C GLY A 90 6.18 -13.60 -10.90
N LYS A 91 6.67 -14.38 -9.94
CA LYS A 91 5.87 -15.37 -9.24
C LYS A 91 5.42 -14.72 -7.94
N GLN A 92 4.14 -14.37 -7.85
CA GLN A 92 3.44 -14.74 -6.63
C GLN A 92 3.70 -16.24 -6.48
N GLU A 93 4.75 -16.63 -5.76
CA GLU A 93 4.81 -17.97 -5.23
C GLU A 93 3.59 -18.02 -4.33
N GLU A 94 2.50 -18.60 -4.85
CA GLU A 94 1.37 -19.00 -4.04
C GLU A 94 1.98 -19.80 -2.91
N ILE A 95 2.11 -19.18 -1.75
CA ILE A 95 2.73 -19.79 -0.59
C ILE A 95 1.91 -21.05 -0.37
N SER A 96 2.54 -22.20 -0.60
CA SER A 96 1.82 -23.47 -0.60
C SER A 96 0.98 -23.54 0.67
N PRO A 97 -0.30 -23.93 0.60
CA PRO A 97 -1.15 -24.06 1.79
C PRO A 97 -0.48 -24.92 2.88
N LEU A 98 0.39 -25.86 2.47
CA LEU A 98 1.21 -26.67 3.35
C LEU A 98 2.30 -25.86 4.08
N ALA A 99 2.95 -24.92 3.39
CA ALA A 99 3.96 -24.04 3.98
C ALA A 99 3.34 -23.07 4.99
N LEU A 100 2.15 -22.52 4.69
CA LEU A 100 1.39 -21.71 5.64
C LEU A 100 0.93 -22.51 6.86
N ALA A 101 0.41 -23.74 6.64
CA ALA A 101 0.04 -24.62 7.74
C ALA A 101 1.25 -24.98 8.61
N GLY A 102 2.41 -25.25 7.99
CA GLY A 102 3.65 -25.57 8.69
C GLY A 102 4.15 -24.42 9.57
N THR A 103 4.15 -23.18 9.05
CA THR A 103 4.59 -22.02 9.84
C THR A 103 3.62 -21.72 10.99
N MET A 104 2.31 -21.87 10.79
CA MET A 104 1.31 -21.74 11.85
C MET A 104 1.50 -22.79 12.96
N VAL A 105 1.69 -24.06 12.59
CA VAL A 105 1.92 -25.14 13.57
C VAL A 105 3.22 -24.90 14.36
N LEU A 106 4.29 -24.49 13.68
CA LEU A 106 5.55 -24.19 14.33
C LEU A 106 5.41 -23.02 15.32
N ALA A 107 4.74 -21.94 14.91
CA ALA A 107 4.50 -20.79 15.78
C ALA A 107 3.66 -21.15 17.00
N LEU A 108 2.61 -21.96 16.82
CA LEU A 108 1.76 -22.43 17.91
C LEU A 108 2.53 -23.35 18.88
N ALA A 109 3.32 -24.28 18.34
CA ALA A 109 4.16 -25.17 19.14
C ALA A 109 5.21 -24.39 19.94
N PHE A 110 5.82 -23.37 19.33
CA PHE A 110 6.77 -22.50 20.02
C PHE A 110 6.10 -21.71 21.14
N ALA A 111 4.90 -21.16 20.91
CA ALA A 111 4.13 -20.44 21.92
C ALA A 111 3.74 -21.36 23.09
N LEU A 112 3.18 -22.55 22.82
CA LEU A 112 2.84 -23.52 23.86
C LEU A 112 4.09 -24.00 24.62
N GLY A 113 5.20 -24.21 23.90
CA GLY A 113 6.48 -24.58 24.50
C GLY A 113 7.01 -23.53 25.47
N LEU A 114 7.03 -22.27 25.04
CA LEU A 114 7.65 -21.18 25.80
C LEU A 114 6.76 -20.65 26.92
N PHE A 115 5.44 -20.60 26.72
CA PHE A 115 4.51 -20.01 27.69
C PHE A 115 3.78 -21.02 28.58
N LEU A 116 3.69 -22.30 28.19
CA LEU A 116 3.02 -23.32 29.00
C LEU A 116 3.99 -24.39 29.49
N ALA A 117 4.71 -25.04 28.59
CA ALA A 117 5.60 -26.14 28.97
C ALA A 117 6.82 -25.67 29.76
N LEU A 118 7.44 -24.55 29.34
CA LEU A 118 8.65 -24.04 29.98
C LEU A 118 8.40 -23.58 31.44
N PRO A 119 7.35 -22.79 31.77
CA PRO A 119 7.04 -22.47 33.16
C PRO A 119 6.69 -23.72 33.97
N LEU A 120 5.89 -24.64 33.42
CA LEU A 120 5.46 -25.85 34.11
C LEU A 120 6.61 -26.82 34.43
N LEU A 121 7.72 -26.76 33.69
CA LEU A 121 8.92 -27.55 33.97
C LEU A 121 9.93 -26.82 34.89
N LEU A 122 9.87 -25.49 34.94
CA LEU A 122 10.76 -24.65 35.75
C LEU A 122 10.16 -24.24 37.11
N THR A 123 8.87 -24.53 37.35
CA THR A 123 8.20 -24.40 38.65
C THR A 123 7.78 -25.77 39.16
#